data_AF-A0A2V9K6J3-F1
#
_entry.id   AF-A0A2V9K6J3-F1
#
_cell.length_a   1.000
_cell.length_b   1.000
_cell.length_c   1.000
_cell.angle_alpha   90.00
_cell.angle_beta   90.00
_cell.angle_gamma   90.00
#
_symmetry.space_group_name_H-M   'P 1'
#
loop_
_entity.id
_entity.type
_entity.pdbx_description
1 polymer ?
#
loop_
_entity_poly.entity_id
_entity_poly.type
_entity_poly.pdbx_seq_one_letter_code
_entity_poly.pdbx_strand_id
1 'polypeptide(L)'
;MSFRVSQQEYEALRDTCIAQGARSISDFARSVACATLDRGNGSREPKLENTVHELRERIDELDSEVKRLTSLFEPPIVERAVGIGKAAGTLQYAIRRKEG
;
A
#
# COMPACT_ATOMS: atom_id res chain seq x y z
N MET A 1 11.33 -38.18 -11.10
CA MET A 1 9.91 -38.62 -11.15
C MET A 1 9.40 -38.32 -12.55
N SER A 2 8.74 -39.29 -13.19
CA SER A 2 8.05 -39.09 -14.47
C SER A 2 6.61 -39.57 -14.32
N PHE A 3 5.68 -38.85 -14.91
CA PHE A 3 4.26 -39.20 -14.94
C PHE A 3 3.73 -38.89 -16.34
N ARG A 4 2.70 -39.63 -16.76
CA ARG A 4 2.09 -39.44 -18.07
C ARG A 4 0.94 -38.46 -17.93
N VAL A 5 0.89 -37.51 -18.84
CA VAL A 5 -0.19 -36.52 -18.97
C VAL A 5 -0.56 -36.43 -20.44
N SER A 6 -1.78 -36.01 -20.72
CA SER A 6 -2.16 -35.59 -22.06
C SER A 6 -1.37 -34.35 -22.49
N GLN A 7 -1.32 -34.10 -23.80
CA GLN A 7 -0.66 -32.91 -24.35
C GLN A 7 -1.26 -31.61 -23.80
N GLN A 8 -2.59 -31.56 -23.67
CA GLN A 8 -3.30 -30.40 -23.14
C GLN A 8 -2.93 -30.12 -21.68
N GLU A 9 -2.88 -31.16 -20.85
CA GLU A 9 -2.47 -31.04 -19.45
C GLU A 9 -1.01 -30.60 -19.31
N TYR A 10 -0.13 -31.08 -20.19
CA TYR A 10 1.27 -30.65 -20.21
C TYR A 10 1.40 -29.16 -20.52
N GLU A 11 0.67 -28.67 -21.52
CA GLU A 11 0.67 -27.26 -21.90
C GLU A 11 0.16 -26.37 -20.77
N ALA A 12 -0.99 -26.72 -20.17
CA ALA A 12 -1.53 -26.01 -19.01
C ALA A 12 -0.55 -26.00 -17.82
N LEU A 13 0.13 -27.13 -17.56
CA LEU A 13 1.12 -27.24 -16.50
C LEU A 13 2.35 -26.37 -16.77
N ARG A 14 2.83 -26.34 -18.02
CA ARG A 14 3.95 -25.49 -18.44
C ARG A 14 3.61 -24.01 -18.28
N ASP A 15 2.43 -23.60 -18.74
CA ASP A 15 2.01 -22.19 -18.68
C ASP A 15 1.86 -21.73 -17.22
N THR A 16 1.32 -22.60 -16.36
CA THR A 16 1.25 -22.35 -14.90
C THR A 16 2.64 -22.25 -14.26
N CYS A 17 3.57 -23.13 -14.65
CA CYS A 17 4.96 -23.08 -14.19
C CYS A 17 5.64 -21.74 -14.52
N ILE A 18 5.41 -21.22 -15.73
CA ILE A 18 5.93 -19.91 -16.18
C ILE A 18 5.27 -18.78 -15.40
N ALA A 19 3.94 -18.80 -15.24
CA ALA A 19 3.20 -17.76 -14.52
C ALA A 19 3.64 -17.64 -13.05
N GLN A 20 4.06 -18.74 -12.43
CA GLN A 20 4.61 -18.74 -11.06
C GLN A 20 6.12 -18.45 -10.99
N GLY A 21 6.80 -18.26 -12.12
CA GLY A 21 8.23 -17.94 -12.17
C GLY A 21 9.14 -19.10 -11.75
N ALA A 22 8.65 -20.34 -11.80
CA ALA A 22 9.45 -21.51 -11.43
C ALA A 22 10.49 -21.84 -12.52
N ARG A 23 11.67 -22.30 -12.10
CA ARG A 23 12.80 -22.57 -13.02
C ARG A 23 12.62 -23.84 -13.85
N SER A 24 11.71 -24.73 -13.43
CA SER A 24 11.33 -25.94 -14.18
C SER A 24 10.00 -26.49 -13.68
N ILE A 25 9.35 -27.34 -14.48
CA ILE A 25 8.13 -28.05 -14.09
C ILE A 25 8.36 -28.91 -12.84
N SER A 26 9.52 -29.53 -12.70
CA SER A 26 9.88 -30.31 -11.52
C SER A 26 10.03 -29.45 -10.27
N ASP A 27 10.55 -28.22 -10.41
CA ASP A 27 10.67 -27.25 -9.33
C ASP A 27 9.27 -26.78 -8.88
N PHE A 28 8.41 -26.48 -9.86
CA PHE A 28 7.01 -26.14 -9.62
C PHE A 28 6.25 -27.28 -8.92
N ALA A 29 6.33 -28.50 -9.44
CA ALA A 29 5.67 -29.66 -8.86
C ALA A 29 6.13 -29.94 -7.42
N ARG A 30 7.44 -29.75 -7.14
CA ARG A 30 7.98 -29.87 -5.79
C ARG A 30 7.41 -28.79 -4.85
N SER A 31 7.37 -27.54 -5.29
CA SER A 31 6.78 -26.43 -4.53
C SER A 31 5.33 -26.71 -4.16
N VAL A 32 4.51 -27.12 -5.13
CA VAL A 32 3.10 -27.46 -4.91
C VAL A 32 2.97 -28.66 -3.96
N ALA A 33 3.75 -29.72 -4.16
CA ALA A 33 3.73 -30.90 -3.29
C ALA A 33 4.12 -30.56 -1.84
N CYS A 34 5.13 -29.71 -1.63
CA CYS A 34 5.47 -29.23 -0.30
C CYS A 34 4.33 -28.40 0.30
N ALA A 35 3.74 -27.48 -0.47
CA ALA A 35 2.64 -26.65 0.00
C ALA A 35 1.37 -27.44 0.33
N THR A 36 1.11 -28.55 -0.37
CA THR A 36 -0.03 -29.45 -0.06
C THR A 36 0.25 -30.29 1.19
N LEU A 37 1.48 -30.75 1.40
CA LEU A 37 1.88 -31.43 2.65
C LEU A 37 1.78 -30.49 3.86
N ASP A 38 2.21 -29.24 3.71
CA ASP A 38 2.08 -28.20 4.75
C ASP A 38 0.61 -27.89 5.07
N ARG A 39 -0.29 -28.01 4.08
CA ARG A 39 -1.74 -27.81 4.26
C ARG A 39 -2.41 -29.04 4.88
N GLY A 40 -1.93 -30.26 4.59
CA GLY A 40 -2.43 -31.51 5.17
C GLY A 40 -2.08 -31.69 6.65
N ASN A 41 -0.98 -31.08 7.12
CA ASN A 41 -0.56 -31.09 8.52
C ASN A 41 -1.25 -30.04 9.41
N GLY A 42 -2.40 -29.49 8.98
CA GLY A 42 -3.36 -28.81 9.87
C GLY A 42 -2.91 -27.50 10.53
N SER A 43 -1.80 -26.87 10.13
CA SER A 43 -1.25 -25.72 10.87
C SER A 43 -0.68 -24.61 9.99
N ARG A 44 -1.32 -24.26 8.87
CA ARG A 44 -0.86 -23.14 8.02
C ARG A 44 -1.54 -21.79 8.29
N GLU A 45 -2.74 -21.77 8.86
CA GLU A 45 -3.39 -20.50 9.28
C GLU A 45 -2.54 -19.68 10.26
N PRO A 46 -2.02 -20.24 11.38
CA PRO A 46 -1.36 -19.40 12.38
C PRO A 46 -0.05 -18.80 11.86
N LYS A 47 0.67 -19.45 10.93
CA LYS A 47 1.96 -18.95 10.45
C LYS A 47 1.82 -17.80 9.46
N LEU A 48 0.81 -17.85 8.58
CA LEU A 48 0.56 -16.76 7.64
C LEU A 48 0.00 -15.54 8.36
N GLU A 49 -0.94 -15.75 9.29
CA GLU A 49 -1.50 -14.69 10.12
C GLU A 49 -0.43 -14.00 10.95
N ASN A 50 0.47 -14.77 11.59
CA ASN A 50 1.61 -14.21 12.32
C ASN A 50 2.55 -13.41 11.41
N THR A 51 2.81 -13.91 10.20
CA THR A 51 3.69 -13.21 9.23
C THR A 51 3.04 -11.91 8.75
N VAL A 52 1.73 -11.92 8.47
CA VAL A 52 0.98 -10.72 8.07
C VAL A 52 0.92 -9.72 9.22
N HIS A 53 0.75 -10.19 10.45
CA HIS A 53 0.76 -9.35 11.64
C HIS A 53 2.12 -8.66 11.83
N GLU A 54 3.21 -9.43 11.76
CA GLU A 54 4.58 -8.90 11.87
C GLU A 54 4.90 -7.90 10.75
N LEU A 55 4.47 -8.16 9.52
CA LEU A 55 4.63 -7.21 8.41
C LEU A 55 3.86 -5.93 8.65
N ARG A 56 2.66 -6.00 9.23
CA ARG A 56 1.85 -4.82 9.55
C ARG A 56 2.51 -3.96 10.63
N GLU A 57 3.03 -4.58 11.69
CA GLU A 57 3.77 -3.86 12.73
C GLU A 57 4.98 -3.11 12.17
N ARG A 58 5.76 -3.77 11.31
CA ARG A 58 6.93 -3.15 10.65
C ARG A 58 6.54 -1.99 9.73
N ILE A 59 5.40 -2.08 9.05
CA ILE A 59 4.88 -1.00 8.20
C ILE A 59 4.42 0.18 9.06
N ASP A 60 3.72 -0.07 10.16
CA ASP A 60 3.26 0.97 11.08
C ASP A 60 4.44 1.70 11.76
N GLU A 61 5.50 0.97 12.11
CA GLU A 61 6.76 1.53 12.60
C GLU A 61 7.43 2.41 11.55
N LEU A 62 7.53 1.91 10.30
CA LEU A 62 8.11 2.67 9.20
C LEU A 62 7.30 3.94 8.88
N ASP A 63 5.97 3.88 8.87
CA ASP A 63 5.09 5.03 8.65
C ASP A 63 5.26 6.09 9.75
N SER A 64 5.40 5.65 11.00
CA SER A 64 5.66 6.53 12.14
C SER A 64 7.00 7.25 11.99
N GLU A 65 8.04 6.53 11.58
CA GLU A 65 9.37 7.10 11.38
C GLU A 65 9.42 8.05 10.18
N VAL A 66 8.72 7.72 9.09
CA VAL A 66 8.56 8.62 7.95
C VAL A 66 7.85 9.91 8.36
N LYS A 67 6.73 9.83 9.09
CA LYS A 67 6.03 11.03 9.60
C LYS A 67 6.93 11.88 10.49
N ARG A 68 7.68 11.24 11.39
CA ARG A 68 8.64 11.92 12.27
C ARG A 68 9.69 12.66 11.44
N LEU A 69 10.29 12.00 10.46
CA LEU A 69 11.28 12.62 9.58
C LEU A 69 10.67 13.76 8.76
N THR A 70 9.49 13.56 8.16
CA THR A 70 8.80 14.62 7.40
C THR A 70 8.48 15.84 8.27
N SER A 71 8.07 15.64 9.52
CA SER A 71 7.79 16.76 10.45
C SER A 71 9.04 17.60 10.80
N LEU A 72 10.24 17.02 10.68
CA LEU A 72 11.50 17.76 10.85
C LEU A 72 11.86 18.59 9.62
N PHE A 73 11.31 18.25 8.45
CA PHE A 73 11.54 18.98 7.19
C PHE A 73 10.41 19.93 6.82
N GLU A 74 9.25 19.84 7.49
CA GLU A 74 8.17 20.80 7.29
C GLU A 74 8.48 22.08 8.10
N PRO A 75 8.82 23.20 7.43
CA PRO A 75 9.04 24.45 8.15
C PRO A 75 7.72 24.86 8.83
N PRO A 76 7.76 25.45 10.04
CA PRO A 76 6.55 25.99 10.63
C PRO A 76 5.95 26.96 9.63
N ILE A 77 4.68 26.75 9.28
CA ILE A 77 3.90 27.73 8.54
C ILE A 77 3.85 28.95 9.45
N VAL A 78 4.85 29.83 9.32
CA VAL A 78 4.80 31.18 9.86
C VAL A 78 3.65 31.82 9.14
N GLU A 79 2.51 31.85 9.84
CA GLU A 79 1.33 32.61 9.52
C GLU A 79 1.77 34.07 9.42
N ARG A 80 2.31 34.43 8.24
CA ARG A 80 2.54 35.79 7.85
C ARG A 80 1.16 36.36 7.59
N ALA A 81 0.50 36.80 8.66
CA ALA A 81 -0.45 37.89 8.61
C ALA A 81 0.30 39.13 8.12
N VAL A 82 0.63 39.15 6.82
CA VAL A 82 1.08 40.34 6.13
C VAL A 82 -0.14 41.24 6.11
N GLY A 83 -0.06 42.30 6.91
CA GLY A 83 -0.94 43.45 6.77
C GLY A 83 -0.89 43.93 5.33
N ILE A 84 -1.98 43.74 4.61
CA ILE A 84 -2.21 44.44 3.34
C ILE A 84 -3.42 45.31 3.58
N GLY A 85 -3.14 46.54 4.00
CA GLY A 85 -4.08 47.63 3.83
C GLY A 85 -4.47 47.70 2.36
N LYS A 86 -5.74 47.42 2.05
CA LYS A 86 -6.36 47.88 0.82
C LYS A 86 -7.22 49.09 1.14
N ALA A 87 -6.58 50.25 1.08
CA ALA A 87 -7.26 51.45 0.60
C ALA A 87 -7.52 51.27 -0.90
N ALA A 88 -8.79 51.17 -1.30
CA ALA A 88 -9.34 51.60 -2.59
C ALA A 88 -10.69 50.92 -2.81
N GLY A 89 -11.78 51.69 -2.83
CA GLY A 89 -13.10 51.17 -3.19
C GLY A 89 -14.24 52.10 -2.83
N THR A 90 -14.17 53.34 -3.29
CA THR A 90 -15.27 54.31 -3.34
C THR A 90 -16.54 53.67 -3.92
N LEU A 91 -17.69 54.10 -3.36
CA LEU A 91 -19.08 53.95 -3.81
C LEU A 91 -19.89 52.83 -3.16
N GLN A 92 -20.56 53.17 -2.05
CA GLN A 92 -22.02 53.01 -2.05
C GLN A 92 -22.72 54.10 -1.25
N TYR A 93 -23.55 54.82 -2.00
CA TYR A 93 -24.44 55.90 -1.65
C TYR A 93 -25.66 55.31 -0.92
N ALA A 94 -25.95 55.72 0.32
CA ALA A 94 -27.33 55.82 0.84
C ALA A 94 -27.41 56.39 2.27
N ILE A 95 -27.77 57.68 2.35
CA ILE A 95 -28.90 58.21 3.13
C ILE A 95 -29.00 57.81 4.61
N ARG A 96 -28.71 58.75 5.53
CA ARG A 96 -29.63 59.09 6.64
C ARG A 96 -29.34 60.43 7.36
N ARG A 97 -30.18 61.42 7.03
CA ARG A 97 -30.77 62.49 7.86
C ARG A 97 -29.91 63.38 8.77
N LYS A 98 -29.88 64.66 8.35
CA LYS A 98 -30.27 65.89 9.08
C LYS A 98 -29.55 66.19 10.41
N GLU A 99 -28.63 67.14 10.28
CA GLU A 99 -28.16 68.05 11.33
C GLU A 99 -29.31 68.75 12.06
N GLY A 100 -29.08 69.02 13.34
CA GLY A 100 -29.69 70.10 14.10
C GLY A 100 -28.74 71.28 14.19
#